data_AF-A0A6V8KPG8-F1
#
_entry.id   AF-A0A6V8KPG8-F1
#
_cell.length_a   1.000
_cell.length_b   1.000
_cell.length_c   1.000
_cell.angle_alpha   90.00
_cell.angle_beta   90.00
_cell.angle_gamma   90.00
#
_symmetry.space_group_name_H-M   'P 1'
#
loop_
_entity.id
_entity.type
_entity.pdbx_description
1 polymer ?
#
loop_
_entity_poly.entity_id
_entity_poly.type
_entity_poly.pdbx_seq_one_letter_code
_entity_poly.pdbx_strand_id
1 'polypeptide(L)'
;MPRTDDTFVESARRVRAPLFAAAMDRCTPTSEVHLTRSTGNVWRRYDRWATPPTGLAFVGDSICAFNPFYAQGISSASLSALLLREHLARAEARAERLDATFFSRFLTAQCKLLGVPWRLAMARDQGYAFAVGTEKPSEWRRRVLAAVSDPAFSFIVGAAREDPVIDSHFAKVFNLDESLGDMLGNPGVLARLVRHGIRAALGRRRVPFGFDPNAEPPATDYSSATAAAAVR
;
A
#
# COMPACT_ATOMS: atom_id res chain seq x y z
N MET A 1 -18.28 -14.19 -3.13
CA MET A 1 -17.46 -13.58 -4.20
C MET A 1 -18.17 -13.87 -5.52
N PRO A 2 -18.59 -12.84 -6.28
CA PRO A 2 -19.37 -13.01 -7.50
C PRO A 2 -18.57 -13.80 -8.55
N ARG A 3 -19.15 -14.86 -9.12
CA ARG A 3 -18.45 -15.77 -10.05
C ARG A 3 -18.92 -15.67 -11.49
N THR A 4 -19.91 -14.83 -11.72
CA THR A 4 -20.58 -14.60 -13.01
C THR A 4 -20.74 -13.10 -13.18
N ASP A 5 -20.83 -12.64 -14.42
CA ASP A 5 -20.97 -11.22 -14.76
C ASP A 5 -22.20 -10.60 -14.09
N ASP A 6 -23.34 -11.30 -14.11
CA ASP A 6 -24.58 -10.84 -13.45
C ASP A 6 -24.39 -10.63 -11.95
N THR A 7 -23.79 -11.61 -11.26
CA THR A 7 -23.54 -11.49 -9.82
C THR A 7 -22.51 -10.41 -9.50
N PHE A 8 -21.59 -10.12 -10.42
CA PHE A 8 -20.60 -9.06 -10.28
C PHE A 8 -21.26 -7.68 -10.40
N VAL A 9 -22.10 -7.48 -11.42
CA VAL A 9 -22.90 -6.26 -11.59
C VAL A 9 -23.82 -6.03 -10.39
N GLU A 10 -24.51 -7.09 -9.93
CA GLU A 10 -25.38 -6.99 -8.76
C GLU A 10 -24.58 -6.61 -7.50
N SER A 11 -23.37 -7.12 -7.34
CA SER A 11 -22.53 -6.80 -6.18
C SER A 11 -22.19 -5.30 -6.09
N ALA A 12 -22.01 -4.62 -7.22
CA ALA A 12 -21.75 -3.19 -7.26
C ALA A 12 -22.96 -2.35 -6.85
N ARG A 13 -24.18 -2.88 -6.92
CA ARG A 13 -25.39 -2.21 -6.40
C ARG A 13 -25.51 -2.32 -4.87
N ARG A 14 -24.76 -3.24 -4.25
CA ARG A 14 -24.80 -3.50 -2.80
C ARG A 14 -23.68 -2.79 -2.03
N VAL A 15 -22.71 -2.17 -2.72
CA VAL A 15 -21.67 -1.38 -2.05
C VAL A 15 -22.23 -0.02 -1.63
N ARG A 16 -21.68 0.55 -0.56
CA ARG A 16 -22.19 1.81 0.01
C ARG A 16 -22.12 3.02 -0.93
N ALA A 17 -21.19 3.03 -1.88
CA ALA A 17 -21.01 4.15 -2.79
C ALA A 17 -21.81 3.93 -4.09
N PRO A 18 -22.92 4.66 -4.32
CA PRO A 18 -23.81 4.45 -5.47
C PRO A 18 -23.12 4.74 -6.81
N LEU A 19 -22.04 5.53 -6.80
CA LEU A 19 -21.25 5.85 -7.99
C LEU A 19 -20.66 4.62 -8.69
N PHE A 20 -20.37 3.53 -7.97
CA PHE A 20 -19.86 2.31 -8.60
C PHE A 20 -20.92 1.66 -9.49
N ALA A 21 -22.15 1.52 -8.99
CA ALA A 21 -23.27 1.00 -9.79
C ALA A 21 -23.57 1.91 -10.98
N ALA A 22 -23.64 3.23 -10.76
CA ALA A 22 -23.91 4.18 -11.83
C ALA A 22 -22.80 4.19 -12.91
N ALA A 23 -21.54 4.02 -12.53
CA ALA A 23 -20.45 3.89 -13.48
C ALA A 23 -20.56 2.58 -14.29
N MET A 24 -20.86 1.46 -13.63
CA MET A 24 -21.05 0.18 -14.31
C MET A 24 -22.21 0.21 -15.32
N ASP A 25 -23.33 0.86 -14.98
CA ASP A 25 -24.49 1.00 -15.87
C ASP A 25 -24.16 1.79 -17.16
N ARG A 26 -23.07 2.56 -17.17
CA ARG A 26 -22.60 3.35 -18.32
C ARG A 26 -21.47 2.70 -19.10
N CYS A 27 -21.01 1.52 -18.70
CA CYS A 27 -19.89 0.81 -19.32
C CYS A 27 -20.35 -0.50 -19.95
N THR A 28 -19.63 -0.95 -20.99
CA THR A 28 -19.82 -2.28 -21.59
C THR A 28 -18.66 -3.18 -21.17
N PRO A 29 -18.91 -4.37 -20.60
CA PRO A 29 -17.85 -5.33 -20.30
C PRO A 29 -17.08 -5.72 -21.57
N THR A 30 -15.74 -5.76 -21.49
CA THR A 30 -14.88 -6.19 -22.60
C THR A 30 -14.36 -7.63 -22.44
N SER A 31 -14.63 -8.27 -21.31
CA SER A 31 -14.27 -9.66 -20.99
C SER A 31 -15.21 -10.23 -19.92
N GLU A 32 -15.11 -11.53 -19.68
CA GLU A 32 -15.73 -12.20 -18.53
C GLU A 32 -15.09 -11.78 -17.20
N VAL A 33 -15.78 -12.05 -16.09
CA VAL A 33 -15.25 -11.85 -14.72
C VAL A 33 -14.27 -12.95 -14.33
N HIS A 34 -13.02 -12.56 -14.06
CA HIS A 34 -12.00 -13.46 -13.51
C HIS A 34 -11.86 -13.31 -12.00
N LEU A 35 -11.70 -14.45 -11.32
CA LEU A 35 -11.54 -14.51 -9.88
C LEU A 35 -10.08 -14.77 -9.49
N THR A 36 -9.57 -13.94 -8.58
CA THR A 36 -8.33 -14.23 -7.86
C THR A 36 -8.63 -14.68 -6.43
N ARG A 37 -7.92 -15.70 -5.96
CA ARG A 37 -7.95 -16.19 -4.57
C ARG A 37 -6.70 -15.79 -3.78
N SER A 38 -5.79 -15.02 -4.38
CA SER A 38 -4.56 -14.58 -3.73
C SER A 38 -4.85 -13.34 -2.89
N THR A 39 -5.36 -13.54 -1.68
CA THR A 39 -5.69 -12.46 -0.73
C THR A 39 -4.82 -12.46 0.52
N GLY A 40 -3.82 -13.33 0.59
CA GLY A 40 -2.93 -13.47 1.74
C GLY A 40 -1.54 -12.94 1.43
N ASN A 41 -0.88 -12.38 2.45
CA ASN A 41 0.55 -12.11 2.37
C ASN A 41 1.33 -13.37 2.72
N VAL A 42 2.29 -13.75 1.87
CA VAL A 42 3.15 -14.92 2.08
C VAL A 42 4.59 -14.51 1.82
N TRP A 43 5.41 -14.54 2.86
CA TRP A 43 6.86 -14.37 2.72
C TRP A 43 7.56 -15.69 2.97
N ARG A 44 8.15 -16.25 1.90
CA ARG A 44 8.99 -17.44 1.98
C ARG A 44 10.39 -17.01 2.42
N ARG A 45 10.77 -17.42 3.63
CA ARG A 45 12.00 -17.01 4.32
C ARG A 45 13.23 -17.78 3.83
N TYR A 46 13.50 -17.70 2.53
CA TYR A 46 14.69 -18.30 1.90
C TYR A 46 15.99 -17.68 2.42
N ASP A 47 15.93 -16.46 2.96
CA ASP A 47 17.02 -15.81 3.69
C ASP A 47 17.50 -16.59 4.92
N ARG A 48 16.67 -17.52 5.44
CA ARG A 48 17.01 -18.38 6.58
C ARG A 48 17.64 -19.72 6.19
N TRP A 49 17.83 -19.99 4.90
CA TRP A 49 18.48 -21.23 4.47
C TRP A 49 19.97 -21.20 4.79
N ALA A 50 20.45 -22.22 5.50
CA ALA A 50 21.87 -22.38 5.80
C ALA A 50 22.71 -22.61 4.52
N THR A 51 22.12 -23.27 3.52
CA THR A 51 22.77 -23.56 2.24
C THR A 51 21.78 -23.28 1.10
N PRO A 52 21.80 -22.07 0.52
CA PRO A 52 20.90 -21.73 -0.58
C PRO A 52 21.28 -22.51 -1.85
N PRO A 53 20.30 -22.86 -2.69
CA PRO A 53 20.59 -23.53 -3.96
C PRO A 53 21.37 -22.59 -4.89
N THR A 54 22.35 -23.16 -5.58
CA THR A 54 23.07 -22.44 -6.63
C THR A 54 22.30 -22.48 -7.95
N GLY A 55 22.42 -21.43 -8.74
CA GLY A 55 21.77 -21.31 -10.06
C GLY A 55 20.28 -20.99 -10.02
N LEU A 56 19.68 -20.77 -8.84
CA LEU A 56 18.26 -20.43 -8.69
C LEU A 56 18.10 -19.05 -8.04
N ALA A 57 17.26 -18.21 -8.65
CA ALA A 57 16.87 -16.92 -8.11
C ALA A 57 15.34 -16.83 -8.01
N PHE A 58 14.85 -16.17 -6.97
CA PHE A 58 13.42 -16.05 -6.68
C PHE A 58 12.98 -14.59 -6.82
N VAL A 59 11.93 -14.34 -7.60
CA VAL A 59 11.40 -13.00 -7.89
C VAL A 59 9.88 -13.01 -7.79
N GLY A 60 9.30 -11.90 -7.33
CA GLY A 60 7.86 -11.73 -7.17
C GLY A 60 7.24 -12.73 -6.18
N ASP A 61 6.06 -13.25 -6.53
CA ASP A 61 5.27 -14.13 -5.66
C ASP A 61 5.96 -15.46 -5.33
N SER A 62 7.04 -15.83 -6.02
CA SER A 62 7.85 -17.01 -5.69
C SER A 62 8.60 -16.87 -4.35
N ILE A 63 8.88 -15.64 -3.91
CA ILE A 63 9.54 -15.33 -2.62
C ILE A 63 8.62 -14.54 -1.68
N CYS A 64 7.92 -13.52 -2.18
CA CYS A 64 7.09 -12.65 -1.37
C CYS A 64 5.84 -12.24 -2.14
N ALA A 65 4.71 -12.83 -1.76
CA ALA A 65 3.40 -12.51 -2.30
C ALA A 65 2.68 -11.58 -1.32
N PHE A 66 1.97 -10.60 -1.84
CA PHE A 66 1.25 -9.59 -1.06
C PHE A 66 -0.24 -9.69 -1.31
N ASN A 67 -1.03 -9.28 -0.30
CA ASN A 67 -2.41 -8.93 -0.49
C ASN A 67 -2.49 -7.81 -1.55
N PRO A 68 -3.21 -8.00 -2.68
CA PRO A 68 -3.22 -7.06 -3.79
C PRO A 68 -3.82 -5.71 -3.43
N PHE A 69 -4.48 -5.60 -2.28
CA PHE A 69 -5.07 -4.36 -1.76
C PHE A 69 -4.07 -3.20 -1.65
N TYR A 70 -2.77 -3.49 -1.51
CA TYR A 70 -1.73 -2.47 -1.38
C TYR A 70 -0.94 -2.18 -2.65
N ALA A 71 -1.23 -2.86 -3.76
CA ALA A 71 -0.55 -2.68 -5.06
C ALA A 71 0.99 -2.79 -5.01
N GLN A 72 1.55 -3.51 -4.04
CA GLN A 72 3.01 -3.61 -3.83
C GLN A 72 3.68 -4.75 -4.60
N GLY A 73 2.93 -5.73 -5.10
CA GLY A 73 3.49 -6.95 -5.68
C GLY A 73 4.38 -6.71 -6.90
N ILE A 74 3.87 -5.97 -7.89
CA ILE A 74 4.61 -5.69 -9.14
C ILE A 74 5.86 -4.87 -8.86
N SER A 75 5.76 -3.81 -8.06
CA SER A 75 6.91 -2.98 -7.69
C SER A 75 7.97 -3.78 -6.91
N SER A 76 7.55 -4.64 -5.98
CA SER A 76 8.47 -5.51 -5.22
C SER A 76 9.17 -6.55 -6.09
N ALA A 77 8.45 -7.10 -7.09
CA ALA A 77 9.03 -8.01 -8.09
C ALA A 77 10.07 -7.29 -8.95
N SER A 78 9.74 -6.10 -9.46
CA SER A 78 10.65 -5.26 -10.25
C SER A 78 11.91 -4.90 -9.47
N LEU A 79 11.77 -4.44 -8.22
CA LEU A 79 12.90 -4.11 -7.35
C LEU A 79 13.80 -5.33 -7.08
N SER A 80 13.21 -6.52 -6.88
CA SER A 80 13.97 -7.77 -6.73
C SER A 80 14.76 -8.12 -8.01
N ALA A 81 14.18 -7.91 -9.19
CA ALA A 81 14.85 -8.14 -10.47
C ALA A 81 16.01 -7.16 -10.69
N LEU A 82 15.82 -5.88 -10.34
CA LEU A 82 16.88 -4.86 -10.41
C LEU A 82 18.03 -5.21 -9.46
N LEU A 83 17.73 -5.65 -8.24
CA LEU A 83 18.72 -6.09 -7.27
C LEU A 83 19.53 -7.29 -7.78
N LEU A 84 18.87 -8.27 -8.40
CA LEU A 84 19.53 -9.44 -8.99
C LEU A 84 20.48 -9.03 -10.10
N ARG A 85 20.03 -8.16 -11.03
CA ARG A 85 20.87 -7.62 -12.10
C ARG A 85 22.12 -6.94 -11.56
N GLU A 86 21.97 -6.13 -10.52
CA GLU A 86 23.08 -5.43 -9.88
C GLU A 86 24.09 -6.39 -9.23
N HIS A 87 23.61 -7.47 -8.59
CA HIS A 87 24.48 -8.49 -8.01
C HIS A 87 25.26 -9.25 -9.08
N LEU A 88 24.59 -9.65 -10.17
CA LEU A 88 25.21 -10.35 -11.29
C LEU A 88 26.28 -9.49 -11.97
N ALA A 89 25.98 -8.22 -12.27
CA ALA A 89 26.95 -7.30 -12.88
C ALA A 89 28.19 -7.07 -12.00
N ARG A 90 28.02 -6.98 -10.67
CA ARG A 90 29.14 -6.88 -9.73
C ARG A 90 29.98 -8.15 -9.65
N ALA A 91 29.34 -9.32 -9.72
CA ALA A 91 30.04 -10.60 -9.71
C ALA A 91 30.89 -10.74 -10.99
N GLU A 92 30.31 -10.42 -12.14
CA GLU A 92 31.02 -10.39 -13.42
C GLU A 92 32.23 -9.45 -13.39
N ALA A 93 32.04 -8.20 -12.95
CA ALA A 93 33.12 -7.21 -12.85
C ALA A 93 34.28 -7.63 -11.92
N ARG A 94 34.04 -8.56 -10.99
CA ARG A 94 35.03 -9.08 -10.04
C ARG A 94 35.54 -10.49 -10.37
N ALA A 95 35.08 -11.08 -11.48
CA ALA A 95 35.28 -12.50 -11.78
C ALA A 95 34.90 -13.42 -10.60
N GLU A 96 33.84 -13.05 -9.85
CA GLU A 96 33.33 -13.80 -8.71
C GLU A 96 32.55 -15.05 -9.20
N ARG A 97 32.72 -16.17 -8.49
CA ARG A 97 31.95 -17.40 -8.78
C ARG A 97 30.51 -17.24 -8.27
N LEU A 98 29.54 -17.73 -9.04
CA LEU A 98 28.14 -17.81 -8.62
C LEU A 98 27.91 -19.05 -7.73
N ASP A 99 28.56 -19.09 -6.58
CA ASP A 99 28.46 -20.16 -5.60
C ASP A 99 27.44 -19.84 -4.49
N ALA A 100 27.33 -20.72 -3.49
CA ALA A 100 26.38 -20.55 -2.39
C ALA A 100 26.58 -19.23 -1.61
N THR A 101 27.80 -18.69 -1.57
CA THR A 101 28.11 -17.42 -0.92
C THR A 101 27.48 -16.25 -1.67
N PHE A 102 27.57 -16.26 -3.01
CA PHE A 102 26.89 -15.29 -3.86
C PHE A 102 25.37 -15.31 -3.62
N PHE A 103 24.76 -16.49 -3.66
CA PHE A 103 23.30 -16.62 -3.48
C PHE A 103 22.86 -16.25 -2.06
N SER A 104 23.65 -16.56 -1.03
CA SER A 104 23.39 -16.15 0.36
C SER A 104 23.43 -14.62 0.52
N ARG A 105 24.42 -13.96 -0.09
CA ARG A 105 24.51 -12.49 -0.13
C ARG A 105 23.30 -11.86 -0.84
N PHE A 106 22.92 -12.41 -1.99
CA PHE A 106 21.75 -11.94 -2.75
C PHE A 106 20.46 -12.08 -1.92
N LEU A 107 20.19 -13.25 -1.33
CA LEU A 107 18.99 -13.47 -0.50
C LEU A 107 18.97 -12.55 0.73
N THR A 108 20.12 -12.28 1.34
CA THR A 108 20.24 -11.34 2.45
C THR A 108 19.90 -9.90 2.01
N ALA A 109 20.42 -9.47 0.87
CA ALA A 109 20.10 -8.15 0.31
C ALA A 109 18.61 -8.05 -0.08
N GLN A 110 18.07 -9.10 -0.69
CA GLN A 110 16.68 -9.19 -1.10
C GLN A 110 15.75 -9.17 0.11
N CYS A 111 16.11 -9.83 1.22
CA CYS A 111 15.35 -9.79 2.47
C CYS A 111 15.26 -8.36 3.03
N LYS A 112 16.35 -7.59 2.97
CA LYS A 112 16.36 -6.19 3.42
C LYS A 112 15.43 -5.34 2.56
N LEU A 113 15.51 -5.50 1.25
CA LEU A 113 14.68 -4.79 0.27
C LEU A 113 13.19 -5.10 0.48
N LEU A 114 12.82 -6.38 0.52
CA LEU A 114 11.43 -6.82 0.67
C LEU A 114 10.85 -6.53 2.05
N GLY A 115 11.70 -6.34 3.06
CA GLY A 115 11.27 -5.98 4.40
C GLY A 115 10.49 -4.66 4.47
N VAL A 116 10.75 -3.72 3.56
CA VAL A 116 10.02 -2.44 3.50
C VAL A 116 8.55 -2.65 3.08
N PRO A 117 8.25 -3.17 1.87
CA PRO A 117 6.86 -3.42 1.47
C PRO A 117 6.19 -4.44 2.40
N TRP A 118 6.91 -5.45 2.91
CA TRP A 118 6.34 -6.39 3.87
C TRP A 118 5.82 -5.71 5.15
N ARG A 119 6.61 -4.83 5.75
CA ARG A 119 6.15 -4.08 6.94
C ARG A 119 4.94 -3.22 6.63
N LEU A 120 4.89 -2.60 5.46
CA LEU A 120 3.76 -1.74 5.07
C LEU A 120 2.48 -2.56 4.84
N ALA A 121 2.57 -3.70 4.16
CA ALA A 121 1.46 -4.63 4.00
C ALA A 121 0.97 -5.19 5.36
N MET A 122 1.90 -5.61 6.22
CA MET A 122 1.58 -6.14 7.56
C MET A 122 0.97 -5.10 8.48
N ALA A 123 1.46 -3.85 8.48
CA ALA A 123 0.94 -2.81 9.36
C ALA A 123 -0.57 -2.58 9.18
N ARG A 124 -1.06 -2.73 7.95
CA ARG A 124 -2.48 -2.58 7.64
C ARG A 124 -3.27 -3.86 7.89
N ASP A 125 -2.74 -5.02 7.49
CA ASP A 125 -3.47 -6.28 7.67
C ASP A 125 -3.55 -6.72 9.14
N GLN A 126 -2.54 -6.41 9.96
CA GLN A 126 -2.55 -6.67 11.40
C GLN A 126 -3.59 -5.83 12.16
N GLY A 127 -4.08 -4.72 11.57
CA GLY A 127 -5.13 -3.89 12.17
C GLY A 127 -6.50 -4.58 12.20
N TYR A 128 -6.76 -5.52 11.29
CA TYR A 128 -8.06 -6.18 11.21
C TYR A 128 -8.28 -7.19 12.34
N ALA A 129 -9.46 -7.12 12.97
CA ALA A 129 -9.86 -8.04 14.04
C ALA A 129 -9.85 -9.52 13.59
N PHE A 130 -10.24 -9.76 12.33
CA PHE A 130 -10.35 -11.08 11.72
C PHE A 130 -9.07 -11.54 11.00
N ALA A 131 -7.96 -10.80 11.10
CA ALA A 131 -6.69 -11.23 10.51
C ALA A 131 -6.26 -12.59 11.09
N VAL A 132 -5.66 -13.45 10.27
CA VAL A 132 -5.10 -14.76 10.67
C VAL A 132 -3.65 -14.85 10.18
N GLY A 133 -2.83 -15.70 10.80
CA GLY A 133 -1.45 -15.92 10.39
C GLY A 133 -0.45 -15.98 11.54
N THR A 134 0.83 -16.12 11.20
CA THR A 134 1.94 -16.26 12.15
C THR A 134 2.44 -14.92 12.70
N GLU A 135 2.25 -13.84 11.96
CA GLU A 135 2.71 -12.48 12.29
C GLU A 135 1.56 -11.67 12.91
N LYS A 136 1.02 -12.11 14.06
CA LYS A 136 -0.02 -11.36 14.78
C LYS A 136 0.58 -10.64 15.99
N PRO A 137 0.42 -9.31 16.12
CA PRO A 137 0.75 -8.63 17.35
C PRO A 137 -0.17 -9.12 18.48
N SER A 138 0.27 -9.02 19.73
CA SER A 138 -0.61 -9.28 20.86
C SER A 138 -1.85 -8.39 20.79
N GLU A 139 -3.00 -8.90 21.26
CA GLU A 139 -4.29 -8.21 21.16
C GLU A 139 -4.27 -6.78 21.74
N TRP A 140 -3.56 -6.57 22.84
CA TRP A 140 -3.40 -5.24 23.43
C TRP A 140 -2.55 -4.31 22.55
N ARG A 141 -1.46 -4.80 21.95
CA ARG A 141 -0.62 -4.02 21.02
C ARG A 141 -1.44 -3.64 19.80
N ARG A 142 -2.22 -4.58 19.25
CA ARG A 142 -3.13 -4.31 18.13
C ARG A 142 -4.10 -3.18 18.46
N ARG A 143 -4.75 -3.22 19.63
CA ARG A 143 -5.69 -2.18 20.06
C ARG A 143 -5.02 -0.81 20.18
N VAL A 144 -3.83 -0.75 20.77
CA VAL A 144 -3.06 0.49 20.88
C VAL A 144 -2.63 1.01 19.51
N LEU A 145 -2.08 0.14 18.65
CA LEU A 145 -1.72 0.47 17.27
C LEU A 145 -2.92 1.00 16.50
N ALA A 146 -4.06 0.31 16.50
CA ALA A 146 -5.26 0.79 15.82
C ALA A 146 -5.74 2.14 16.36
N ALA A 147 -5.78 2.30 17.70
CA ALA A 147 -6.22 3.54 18.33
C ALA A 147 -5.33 4.76 18.01
N VAL A 148 -4.05 4.56 17.68
CA VAL A 148 -3.10 5.63 17.37
C VAL A 148 -2.92 5.81 15.86
N SER A 149 -2.77 4.71 15.12
CA SER A 149 -2.48 4.71 13.70
C SER A 149 -3.68 5.18 12.87
N ASP A 150 -4.91 4.80 13.22
CA ASP A 150 -6.08 5.18 12.43
C ASP A 150 -6.34 6.70 12.47
N PRO A 151 -6.32 7.37 13.64
CA PRO A 151 -6.44 8.84 13.68
C PRO A 151 -5.26 9.55 13.03
N ALA A 152 -4.03 9.08 13.24
CA ALA A 152 -2.84 9.69 12.66
C ALA A 152 -2.82 9.59 11.13
N PHE A 153 -3.11 8.40 10.59
CA PHE A 153 -3.22 8.19 9.15
C PHE A 153 -4.34 9.04 8.56
N SER A 154 -5.50 9.06 9.22
CA SER A 154 -6.62 9.91 8.80
C SER A 154 -6.20 11.38 8.77
N PHE A 155 -5.55 11.89 9.82
CA PHE A 155 -5.06 13.25 9.85
C PHE A 155 -4.13 13.59 8.69
N ILE A 156 -3.15 12.72 8.39
CA ILE A 156 -2.20 12.93 7.28
C ILE A 156 -2.94 12.93 5.93
N VAL A 157 -3.88 11.99 5.72
CA VAL A 157 -4.69 11.95 4.50
C VAL A 157 -5.54 13.21 4.36
N GLY A 158 -6.16 13.69 5.44
CA GLY A 158 -6.91 14.94 5.46
C GLY A 158 -6.04 16.15 5.10
N ALA A 159 -4.82 16.19 5.62
CA ALA A 159 -3.85 17.24 5.32
C ALA A 159 -3.36 17.20 3.86
N ALA A 160 -3.06 16.01 3.33
CA ALA A 160 -2.65 15.82 1.94
C ALA A 160 -3.71 16.33 0.95
N ARG A 161 -5.00 16.15 1.25
CA ARG A 161 -6.09 16.68 0.40
C ARG A 161 -6.15 18.21 0.32
N GLU A 162 -5.54 18.91 1.26
CA GLU A 162 -5.59 20.39 1.34
C GLU A 162 -4.24 21.07 1.05
N ASP A 163 -3.12 20.34 1.13
CA ASP A 163 -1.78 20.87 0.96
C ASP A 163 -0.97 20.04 -0.06
N PRO A 164 -0.59 20.63 -1.21
CA PRO A 164 0.08 19.90 -2.29
C PRO A 164 1.49 19.42 -1.93
N VAL A 165 2.14 20.03 -0.94
CA VAL A 165 3.47 19.58 -0.50
C VAL A 165 3.34 18.33 0.36
N ILE A 166 2.35 18.29 1.24
CA ILE A 166 2.05 17.07 2.02
C ILE A 166 1.63 15.95 1.06
N ASP A 167 0.77 16.24 0.08
CA ASP A 167 0.34 15.28 -0.92
C ASP A 167 1.51 14.67 -1.70
N SER A 168 2.43 15.50 -2.19
CA SER A 168 3.60 15.04 -2.94
C SER A 168 4.50 14.10 -2.13
N HIS A 169 4.81 14.43 -0.88
CA HIS A 169 5.60 13.55 -0.01
C HIS A 169 4.84 12.27 0.35
N PHE A 170 3.55 12.39 0.66
CA PHE A 170 2.73 11.24 1.01
C PHE A 170 2.59 10.27 -0.18
N ALA A 171 2.46 10.79 -1.40
CA ALA A 171 2.46 9.99 -2.62
C ALA A 171 3.80 9.24 -2.82
N LYS A 172 4.95 9.87 -2.55
CA LYS A 172 6.25 9.20 -2.59
C LYS A 172 6.36 8.07 -1.56
N VAL A 173 5.79 8.26 -0.36
CA VAL A 173 5.72 7.20 0.65
C VAL A 173 4.90 6.01 0.17
N PHE A 174 3.75 6.25 -0.46
CA PHE A 174 2.93 5.19 -1.05
C PHE A 174 3.63 4.46 -2.20
N ASN A 175 4.43 5.18 -3.00
CA ASN A 175 5.20 4.63 -4.11
C ASN A 175 6.55 4.02 -3.70
N LEU A 176 6.85 3.96 -2.40
CA LEU A 176 8.10 3.44 -1.83
C LEU A 176 9.37 4.22 -2.25
N ASP A 177 9.20 5.46 -2.71
CA ASP A 177 10.29 6.36 -3.08
C ASP A 177 10.87 7.11 -1.86
N GLU A 178 10.06 7.24 -0.81
CA GLU A 178 10.39 7.95 0.43
C GLU A 178 9.89 7.13 1.63
N SER A 179 10.61 7.14 2.76
CA SER A 179 10.08 6.52 3.97
C SER A 179 9.15 7.48 4.71
N LEU A 180 8.18 6.95 5.48
CA LEU A 180 7.34 7.79 6.33
C LEU A 180 8.17 8.59 7.35
N GLY A 181 9.32 8.04 7.79
CA GLY A 181 10.25 8.72 8.67
C GLY A 181 10.90 9.95 8.00
N ASP A 182 11.33 9.83 6.75
CA ASP A 182 11.94 10.94 6.00
C ASP A 182 10.93 12.06 5.74
N MET A 183 9.69 11.70 5.36
CA MET A 183 8.59 12.65 5.20
C MET A 183 8.32 13.41 6.50
N LEU A 184 8.23 12.71 7.63
CA LEU A 184 7.97 13.33 8.94
C LEU A 184 9.20 14.06 9.51
N GLY A 185 10.40 13.75 9.03
CA GLY A 185 11.62 14.49 9.33
C GLY A 185 11.75 15.79 8.55
N ASN A 186 10.98 15.98 7.48
CA ASN A 186 11.03 17.18 6.66
C ASN A 186 10.39 18.38 7.40
N PRO A 187 11.15 19.45 7.70
CA PRO A 187 10.64 20.60 8.45
C PRO A 187 9.51 21.33 7.72
N GLY A 188 9.55 21.33 6.38
CA GLY A 188 8.50 21.92 5.55
C GLY A 188 7.20 21.13 5.58
N VAL A 189 7.26 19.80 5.71
CA VAL A 189 6.08 18.93 5.88
C VAL A 189 5.52 19.11 7.29
N LEU A 190 6.37 19.07 8.32
CA LEU A 190 5.96 19.26 9.71
C LEU A 190 5.23 20.60 9.94
N ALA A 191 5.79 21.70 9.45
CA ALA A 191 5.17 23.02 9.60
C ALA A 191 3.77 23.08 8.96
N ARG A 192 3.57 22.40 7.83
CA ARG A 192 2.28 22.33 7.14
C ARG A 192 1.29 21.41 7.85
N LEU A 193 1.75 20.29 8.39
CA LEU A 193 0.92 19.41 9.24
C LEU A 193 0.42 20.16 10.48
N VAL A 194 1.30 20.89 11.17
CA VAL A 194 0.92 21.74 12.31
C VAL A 194 -0.10 22.80 11.88
N ARG A 195 0.16 23.50 10.76
CA ARG A 195 -0.80 24.47 10.20
C ARG A 195 -2.16 23.85 9.89
N HIS A 196 -2.19 22.66 9.32
CA HIS A 196 -3.43 21.93 9.06
C HIS A 196 -4.17 21.61 10.36
N GLY A 197 -3.45 21.14 11.39
CA GLY A 197 -4.02 20.90 12.73
C GLY A 197 -4.65 22.14 13.35
N ILE A 198 -3.97 23.28 13.30
CA ILE A 198 -4.52 24.57 13.78
C ILE A 198 -5.77 24.95 13.01
N ARG A 199 -5.75 24.84 11.67
CA ARG A 199 -6.93 25.15 10.84
C ARG A 199 -8.09 24.22 11.12
N ALA A 200 -7.84 22.93 11.33
CA ALA A 200 -8.85 21.93 11.65
C ALA A 200 -9.51 22.22 13.00
N ALA A 201 -8.71 22.56 14.02
CA ALA A 201 -9.20 22.97 15.35
C ALA A 201 -10.06 24.24 15.29
N LEU A 202 -9.72 25.18 14.39
CA LEU A 202 -10.49 26.39 14.13
C LEU A 202 -11.72 26.18 13.21
N GLY A 203 -12.01 24.94 12.80
CA GLY A 203 -13.12 24.63 11.88
C GLY A 203 -12.90 25.12 10.43
N ARG A 204 -11.68 25.56 10.06
CA ARG A 204 -11.35 26.17 8.76
C ARG A 204 -10.81 25.16 7.74
N ARG A 205 -11.50 24.02 7.61
CA ARG A 205 -11.21 22.97 6.62
C ARG A 205 -11.86 23.31 5.29
N ARG A 206 -11.13 23.12 4.18
CA ARG A 206 -11.68 23.24 2.83
C ARG A 206 -12.49 22.02 2.46
N VAL A 207 -12.03 20.84 2.88
CA VAL A 207 -12.71 19.57 2.60
C VAL A 207 -13.16 18.97 3.92
N PRO A 208 -14.45 18.59 4.05
CA PRO A 208 -14.92 17.85 5.21
C PRO A 208 -14.08 16.58 5.39
N PHE A 209 -13.61 16.35 6.61
CA PHE A 209 -12.75 15.22 6.92
C PHE A 209 -13.20 14.54 8.22
N GLY A 210 -13.22 13.21 8.19
CA GLY A 210 -13.97 12.38 9.12
C GLY A 210 -15.33 12.01 8.53
N PHE A 211 -15.59 10.72 8.39
CA PHE A 211 -16.90 10.19 8.02
C PHE A 211 -17.34 9.24 9.12
N ASP A 212 -18.63 9.28 9.46
CA ASP A 212 -19.19 8.24 10.32
C ASP A 212 -19.20 6.94 9.50
N PRO A 213 -18.47 5.89 9.95
CA PRO A 213 -18.46 4.62 9.24
C PRO A 213 -19.84 3.96 9.21
N ASN A 214 -20.81 4.39 10.01
CA ASN A 214 -22.17 3.86 10.03
C ASN A 214 -23.20 4.73 9.29
N ALA A 215 -22.92 6.02 9.05
CA ALA A 215 -23.81 6.89 8.28
C ALA A 215 -23.74 6.57 6.78
N GLU A 216 -24.78 6.84 6.00
CA GLU A 216 -24.65 6.76 4.54
C GLU A 216 -23.51 7.65 4.06
N PRO A 217 -22.62 7.15 3.17
CA PRO A 217 -21.55 7.99 2.66
C PRO A 217 -22.18 9.20 1.96
N PRO A 218 -21.66 10.41 2.18
CA PRO A 218 -22.20 11.60 1.53
C PRO A 218 -22.15 11.41 0.01
N ALA A 219 -23.33 11.35 -0.62
CA ALA A 219 -23.48 11.19 -2.06
C ALA A 219 -23.25 12.50 -2.84
N THR A 220 -22.80 13.56 -2.16
CA THR A 220 -22.53 14.86 -2.76
C THR A 220 -21.38 14.74 -3.76
N ASP A 221 -21.70 14.95 -5.03
CA ASP A 221 -20.71 15.04 -6.10
C ASP A 221 -19.99 16.40 -6.05
N TYR A 222 -18.72 16.38 -5.61
CA TYR A 222 -17.87 17.57 -5.54
C TYR A 222 -17.13 17.88 -6.86
N SER A 223 -17.34 17.11 -7.93
CA SER A 223 -16.69 17.35 -9.23
C SER A 223 -17.01 18.73 -9.79
N SER A 224 -18.21 19.26 -9.48
CA SER A 224 -18.63 20.62 -9.83
C SER A 224 -17.90 21.72 -9.04
N ALA A 225 -17.50 21.43 -7.80
CA ALA A 225 -16.79 22.40 -6.95
C ALA A 225 -15.34 22.64 -7.42
N THR A 226 -14.71 21.62 -8.02
CA THR A 226 -13.36 21.76 -8.61
C THR A 226 -13.39 22.58 -9.90
N ALA A 227 -14.44 22.44 -10.72
CA ALA A 227 -14.63 23.23 -11.94
C ALA A 227 -14.81 24.73 -11.62
N ALA A 228 -15.52 25.08 -10.55
CA ALA A 228 -15.73 26.47 -10.14
C ALA A 228 -14.46 27.16 -9.61
N ALA A 229 -13.50 26.39 -9.08
CA ALA A 229 -12.24 26.93 -8.57
C ALA A 229 -11.18 27.17 -9.66
N ALA A 230 -11.29 26.51 -10.82
CA ALA A 230 -10.40 26.69 -11.97
C ALA A 230 -10.74 27.90 -12.85
N VAL A 231 -11.89 28.56 -12.60
CA VAL A 231 -12.39 29.72 -13.36
C VAL A 231 -12.20 31.04 -12.57
N ARG A 232 -11.40 31.03 -11.50
CA ARG A 232 -11.00 32.22 -10.73
C ARG A 232 -9.49 32.33 -10.66
#